data_AF-A0A838D372-F1
#
_entry.id   AF-A0A838D372-F1
#
_cell.length_a   1.000
_cell.length_b   1.000
_cell.length_c   1.000
_cell.angle_alpha   90.00
_cell.angle_beta   90.00
_cell.angle_gamma   90.00
#
_symmetry.space_group_name_H-M   'P 1'
#
loop_
_entity.id
_entity.type
_entity.pdbx_description
1 polymer ?
#
loop_
_entity_poly.entity_id
_entity_poly.type
_entity_poly.pdbx_seq_one_letter_code
_entity_poly.pdbx_strand_id
1 'polypeptide(L)'
;ERLNDLAQDPHGLFDCTHCFKCIEACPKGVAPMSQIMRLRRIATRDHDIVDANNGERHEQAFTSLVRDHGLLWEAELLPRSYGGDSWFAKFGPAAGQELLRSLPVIGKALLRGKVTPMGALKAHKLSDEDLGQVQRIFDTVEGRDEDERYELNLYISGYDEDLEGAEGPPPDAATAGAQGGDGGTPGAEAGQPGQSPEGSPSR
;
A
#
# COMPACT_ATOMS: atom_id res chain seq x y z
N GLU A 1 -8.12 -15.04 14.99
CA GLU A 1 -9.53 -15.42 14.77
C GLU A 1 -10.27 -14.34 14.00
N ARG A 2 -10.70 -13.22 14.61
CA ARG A 2 -11.50 -12.17 13.92
C ARG A 2 -10.89 -11.57 12.63
N LEU A 3 -9.56 -11.39 12.58
CA LEU A 3 -8.89 -10.91 11.36
C LEU A 3 -8.97 -11.93 10.22
N ASN A 4 -8.87 -13.23 10.56
CA ASN A 4 -9.02 -14.30 9.58
C ASN A 4 -10.45 -14.32 9.03
N ASP A 5 -11.47 -14.17 9.88
CA ASP A 5 -12.86 -14.10 9.43
C ASP A 5 -13.08 -12.96 8.41
N LEU A 6 -12.51 -11.78 8.68
CA LEU A 6 -12.57 -10.63 7.77
C LEU A 6 -11.81 -10.85 6.45
N ALA A 7 -10.73 -11.65 6.47
CA ALA A 7 -9.98 -12.00 5.28
C ALA A 7 -10.68 -13.10 4.45
N GLN A 8 -11.39 -14.01 5.11
CA GLN A 8 -12.12 -15.10 4.44
C GLN A 8 -13.50 -14.70 3.92
N ASP A 9 -14.07 -13.59 4.39
CA ASP A 9 -15.32 -13.03 3.85
C ASP A 9 -15.10 -12.53 2.41
N PRO A 10 -15.85 -13.05 1.40
CA PRO A 10 -15.77 -12.57 0.03
C PRO A 10 -16.01 -11.06 -0.13
N HIS A 11 -16.82 -10.47 0.76
CA HIS A 11 -17.09 -9.03 0.81
C HIS A 11 -16.36 -8.33 1.97
N GLY A 12 -15.29 -8.96 2.45
CA GLY A 12 -14.50 -8.52 3.58
C GLY A 12 -13.40 -7.54 3.20
N LEU A 13 -12.26 -7.71 3.87
CA LEU A 13 -11.17 -6.77 3.88
C LEU A 13 -10.55 -6.51 2.49
N PHE A 14 -10.46 -7.56 1.67
CA PHE A 14 -9.82 -7.52 0.35
C PHE A 14 -10.77 -7.11 -0.80
N ASP A 15 -12.07 -6.92 -0.54
CA ASP A 15 -13.05 -6.39 -1.52
C ASP A 15 -13.04 -4.84 -1.60
N CYS A 16 -12.17 -4.18 -0.80
CA CYS A 16 -12.05 -2.73 -0.83
C CYS A 16 -11.45 -2.25 -2.15
N THR A 17 -12.23 -1.46 -2.90
CA THR A 17 -11.85 -0.88 -4.21
C THR A 17 -11.16 0.48 -4.13
N HIS A 18 -10.84 0.97 -2.92
CA HIS A 18 -10.20 2.28 -2.72
C HIS A 18 -11.00 3.44 -3.36
N CYS A 19 -12.34 3.42 -3.24
CA CYS A 19 -13.20 4.46 -3.80
C CYS A 19 -13.43 5.68 -2.89
N PHE A 20 -12.81 5.70 -1.69
CA PHE A 20 -12.84 6.78 -0.69
C PHE A 20 -14.21 7.22 -0.12
N LYS A 21 -15.33 6.72 -0.65
CA LYS A 21 -16.68 7.08 -0.17
C LYS A 21 -16.92 6.84 1.32
N CYS A 22 -16.28 5.81 1.90
CA CYS A 22 -16.43 5.51 3.32
C CYS A 22 -15.76 6.56 4.23
N ILE A 23 -14.78 7.31 3.73
CA ILE A 23 -14.19 8.45 4.44
C ILE A 23 -15.06 9.69 4.24
N GLU A 24 -15.34 10.04 2.98
CA GLU A 24 -16.07 11.27 2.62
C GLU A 24 -17.49 11.32 3.23
N ALA A 25 -18.20 10.19 3.23
CA ALA A 25 -19.56 10.13 3.74
C ALA A 25 -19.61 10.02 5.27
N CYS A 26 -18.48 9.85 5.97
CA CYS A 26 -18.49 9.58 7.41
C CYS A 26 -18.70 10.87 8.21
N PRO A 27 -19.88 11.08 8.84
CA PRO A 27 -20.14 12.30 9.61
C PRO A 27 -19.38 12.35 10.94
N LYS A 28 -18.68 11.27 11.29
CA LYS A 28 -17.94 11.10 12.54
C LYS A 28 -16.43 11.19 12.36
N GLY A 29 -15.94 11.31 11.13
CA GLY A 29 -14.50 11.41 10.87
C GLY A 29 -13.70 10.17 11.29
N VAL A 30 -14.32 8.97 11.29
CA VAL A 30 -13.70 7.72 11.76
C VAL A 30 -12.60 7.21 10.81
N ALA A 31 -12.60 7.68 9.56
CA ALA A 31 -11.74 7.21 8.48
C ALA A 31 -11.71 5.66 8.32
N PRO A 32 -12.86 5.01 8.00
CA PRO A 32 -12.96 3.55 7.94
C PRO A 32 -11.96 2.89 6.99
N MET A 33 -11.66 3.52 5.84
CA MET A 33 -10.70 2.99 4.87
C MET A 33 -9.30 2.85 5.47
N SER A 34 -8.86 3.81 6.29
CA SER A 34 -7.53 3.76 6.91
C SER A 34 -7.41 2.52 7.82
N GLN A 35 -8.48 2.19 8.53
CA GLN A 35 -8.55 0.96 9.34
C GLN A 35 -8.53 -0.30 8.48
N ILE A 36 -9.26 -0.32 7.36
CA ILE A 36 -9.22 -1.44 6.39
C ILE A 36 -7.79 -1.62 5.86
N MET A 37 -7.12 -0.55 5.43
CA MET A 37 -5.74 -0.66 4.93
C MET A 37 -4.75 -1.11 5.99
N ARG A 38 -4.92 -0.65 7.24
CA ARG A 38 -4.12 -1.13 8.37
C ARG A 38 -4.32 -2.63 8.60
N LEU A 39 -5.56 -3.10 8.64
CA LEU A 39 -5.88 -4.51 8.81
C LEU A 39 -5.35 -5.36 7.64
N ARG A 40 -5.35 -4.83 6.39
CA ARG A 40 -4.76 -5.55 5.23
C ARG A 40 -3.28 -5.79 5.44
N ARG A 41 -2.54 -4.77 5.86
CA ARG A 41 -1.11 -4.91 6.15
C ARG A 41 -0.86 -5.93 7.26
N ILE A 42 -1.65 -5.90 8.33
CA ILE A 42 -1.50 -6.89 9.42
C ILE A 42 -1.82 -8.30 8.92
N ALA A 43 -2.90 -8.46 8.12
CA ALA A 43 -3.29 -9.76 7.57
C ALA A 43 -2.21 -10.34 6.64
N THR A 44 -1.66 -9.53 5.73
CA THR A 44 -0.64 -9.96 4.78
C THR A 44 0.73 -10.11 5.45
N ARG A 45 1.22 -9.08 6.14
CA ARG A 45 2.63 -9.00 6.57
C ARG A 45 2.93 -9.67 7.90
N ASP A 46 2.00 -9.65 8.85
CA ASP A 46 2.24 -10.17 10.21
C ASP A 46 1.68 -11.58 10.40
N HIS A 47 0.76 -12.00 9.55
CA HIS A 47 0.05 -13.26 9.69
C HIS A 47 -0.01 -14.12 8.42
N ASP A 48 0.48 -13.62 7.28
CA ASP A 48 0.51 -14.33 5.99
C ASP A 48 -0.84 -15.03 5.67
N ILE A 49 -1.94 -14.33 5.91
CA ILE A 49 -3.28 -14.90 5.77
C ILE A 49 -3.62 -15.04 4.29
N VAL A 50 -3.60 -16.28 3.81
CA VAL A 50 -4.13 -16.63 2.48
C VAL A 50 -5.65 -16.45 2.49
N ASP A 51 -6.11 -15.37 1.86
CA ASP A 51 -7.50 -14.95 1.82
C ASP A 51 -8.31 -15.61 0.70
N ALA A 52 -9.64 -15.53 0.79
CA ALA A 52 -10.54 -16.12 -0.19
C ALA A 52 -10.53 -15.38 -1.55
N ASN A 53 -10.14 -14.11 -1.57
CA ASN A 53 -10.17 -13.23 -2.74
C ASN A 53 -8.81 -13.14 -3.47
N ASN A 54 -7.80 -13.91 -3.04
CA ASN A 54 -6.44 -13.89 -3.59
C ASN A 54 -5.72 -12.53 -3.46
N GLY A 55 -6.12 -11.71 -2.48
CA GLY A 55 -5.54 -10.39 -2.22
C GLY A 55 -4.11 -10.44 -1.67
N GLU A 56 -3.84 -11.33 -0.71
CA GLU A 56 -2.52 -11.51 -0.08
C GLU A 56 -1.48 -11.92 -1.13
N ARG A 57 -1.74 -12.99 -1.87
CA ARG A 57 -0.82 -13.49 -2.92
C ARG A 57 -0.61 -12.48 -4.04
N HIS A 58 -1.65 -11.71 -4.38
CA HIS A 58 -1.53 -10.67 -5.39
C HIS A 58 -0.64 -9.52 -4.92
N GLU A 59 -0.80 -9.08 -3.68
CA GLU A 59 0.07 -8.09 -3.04
C GLU A 59 1.52 -8.59 -2.96
N GLN A 60 1.72 -9.83 -2.51
CA GLN A 60 3.04 -10.45 -2.41
C GLN A 60 3.73 -10.53 -3.78
N ALA A 61 3.03 -11.08 -4.79
CA ALA A 61 3.57 -11.17 -6.14
C ALA A 61 3.88 -9.78 -6.76
N PHE A 62 3.07 -8.77 -6.47
CA PHE A 62 3.32 -7.42 -6.94
C PHE A 62 4.57 -6.81 -6.28
N THR A 63 4.65 -6.90 -4.95
CA THR A 63 5.74 -6.29 -4.17
C THR A 63 7.09 -6.95 -4.46
N SER A 64 7.15 -8.27 -4.62
CA SER A 64 8.39 -8.97 -4.98
C SER A 64 8.85 -8.69 -6.41
N LEU A 65 7.93 -8.65 -7.39
CA LEU A 65 8.26 -8.28 -8.77
C LEU A 65 8.87 -6.88 -8.86
N VAL A 66 8.34 -5.93 -8.08
CA VAL A 66 8.87 -4.57 -8.01
C VAL A 66 10.22 -4.54 -7.29
N ARG A 67 10.34 -5.16 -6.11
CA ARG A 67 11.58 -5.13 -5.30
C ARG A 67 12.74 -5.86 -5.96
N ASP A 68 12.51 -7.07 -6.44
CA ASP A 68 13.57 -7.99 -6.87
C ASP A 68 13.93 -7.79 -8.34
N HIS A 69 12.96 -7.39 -9.15
CA HIS A 69 13.12 -7.33 -10.60
C HIS A 69 12.88 -5.94 -11.17
N GLY A 70 12.34 -4.99 -10.41
CA GLY A 70 11.99 -3.67 -10.93
C GLY A 70 10.98 -3.75 -12.05
N LEU A 71 10.02 -4.68 -11.92
CA LEU A 71 9.12 -5.07 -12.98
C LEU A 71 7.66 -4.91 -12.55
N LEU A 72 6.88 -4.24 -13.38
CA LEU A 72 5.42 -4.21 -13.28
C LEU A 72 4.87 -4.78 -14.59
N TRP A 73 4.62 -6.09 -14.60
CA TRP A 73 4.23 -6.80 -15.81
C TRP A 73 3.07 -7.74 -15.56
N GLU A 74 1.90 -7.42 -16.13
CA GLU A 74 0.68 -8.17 -15.84
C GLU A 74 0.76 -9.64 -16.28
N ALA A 75 1.53 -9.92 -17.33
CA ALA A 75 1.72 -11.27 -17.86
C ALA A 75 2.43 -12.20 -16.85
N GLU A 76 3.25 -11.64 -15.96
CA GLU A 76 3.92 -12.40 -14.90
C GLU A 76 3.15 -12.31 -13.57
N LEU A 77 2.49 -11.19 -13.31
CA LEU A 77 1.74 -10.96 -12.08
C LEU A 77 0.60 -11.96 -11.89
N LEU A 78 -0.21 -12.23 -12.92
CA LEU A 78 -1.37 -13.13 -12.81
C LEU A 78 -0.94 -14.58 -12.49
N PRO A 79 0.00 -15.20 -13.23
CA PRO A 79 0.52 -16.53 -12.89
C PRO A 79 1.13 -16.63 -11.49
N ARG A 80 1.88 -15.62 -11.03
CA ARG A 80 2.46 -15.62 -9.68
C ARG A 80 1.42 -15.42 -8.58
N SER A 81 0.43 -14.55 -8.81
CA SER A 81 -0.66 -14.32 -7.84
C SER A 81 -1.46 -15.59 -7.58
N TYR A 82 -1.73 -16.42 -8.60
CA TYR A 82 -2.53 -17.66 -8.43
C TYR A 82 -1.69 -18.91 -8.20
N GLY A 83 -0.50 -18.98 -8.78
CA GLY A 83 0.40 -20.12 -8.71
C GLY A 83 1.32 -20.12 -7.50
N GLY A 84 1.59 -18.94 -6.94
CA GLY A 84 2.55 -18.68 -5.87
C GLY A 84 3.72 -17.82 -6.37
N ASP A 85 4.34 -17.07 -5.45
CA ASP A 85 5.39 -16.11 -5.78
C ASP A 85 6.78 -16.75 -5.92
N SER A 86 6.91 -17.61 -6.93
CA SER A 86 8.24 -18.07 -7.35
C SER A 86 8.27 -18.36 -8.84
N TRP A 87 9.48 -18.41 -9.39
CA TRP A 87 9.70 -18.76 -10.79
C TRP A 87 8.98 -20.05 -11.20
N PHE A 88 8.98 -21.08 -10.34
CA PHE A 88 8.38 -22.38 -10.66
C PHE A 88 6.89 -22.44 -10.34
N ALA A 89 6.46 -21.78 -9.26
CA ALA A 89 5.08 -21.79 -8.80
C ALA A 89 4.11 -21.17 -9.83
N LYS A 90 4.57 -20.25 -10.68
CA LYS A 90 3.77 -19.69 -11.78
C LYS A 90 3.27 -20.72 -12.81
N PHE A 91 3.88 -21.91 -12.85
CA PHE A 91 3.43 -23.02 -13.70
C PHE A 91 2.54 -24.02 -12.95
N GLY A 92 2.11 -23.67 -11.73
CA GLY A 92 1.24 -24.50 -10.91
C GLY A 92 -0.16 -24.70 -11.51
N PRO A 93 -0.88 -25.74 -11.08
CA PRO A 93 -2.21 -26.07 -11.60
C PRO A 93 -3.24 -24.96 -11.38
N ALA A 94 -3.15 -24.22 -10.26
CA ALA A 94 -4.04 -23.10 -9.96
C ALA A 94 -3.87 -21.95 -10.96
N ALA A 95 -2.63 -21.57 -11.28
CA ALA A 95 -2.33 -20.58 -12.31
C ALA A 95 -2.82 -21.05 -13.69
N GLY A 96 -2.61 -22.32 -14.04
CA GLY A 96 -3.08 -22.88 -15.30
C GLY A 96 -4.60 -22.84 -15.47
N GLN A 97 -5.36 -23.11 -14.41
CA GLN A 97 -6.83 -23.00 -14.43
C GLN A 97 -7.27 -21.56 -14.68
N GLU A 98 -6.64 -20.59 -14.04
CA GLU A 98 -7.04 -19.19 -14.19
C GLU A 98 -6.63 -18.62 -15.56
N LEU A 99 -5.46 -19.00 -16.07
CA LEU A 99 -5.06 -18.69 -17.44
C LEU A 99 -6.07 -19.24 -18.45
N LEU A 100 -6.56 -20.47 -18.25
CA LEU A 100 -7.60 -21.05 -19.12
C LEU A 100 -8.91 -20.26 -19.06
N ARG A 101 -9.33 -19.81 -17.87
CA ARG A 101 -10.53 -18.95 -17.71
C ARG A 101 -10.36 -17.59 -18.38
N SER A 102 -9.16 -17.03 -18.37
CA SER A 102 -8.85 -15.74 -18.99
C SER A 102 -8.73 -15.79 -20.53
N LEU A 103 -8.58 -16.98 -21.12
CA LEU A 103 -8.30 -17.19 -22.54
C LEU A 103 -9.34 -16.55 -23.49
N PRO A 104 -10.67 -16.57 -23.23
CA PRO A 104 -11.64 -15.88 -24.08
C PRO A 104 -11.46 -14.35 -24.09
N VAL A 105 -11.08 -13.76 -22.96
CA VAL A 105 -10.84 -12.32 -22.83
C VAL A 105 -9.55 -11.94 -23.57
N ILE A 106 -8.48 -12.70 -23.35
CA ILE A 106 -7.20 -12.50 -24.04
C ILE A 106 -7.38 -12.66 -25.56
N GLY A 107 -8.09 -13.70 -26.01
CA GLY A 107 -8.40 -13.91 -27.42
C GLY A 107 -9.16 -12.73 -28.04
N LYS A 108 -10.17 -12.20 -27.32
CA LYS A 108 -10.91 -11.01 -27.73
C LYS A 108 -10.03 -9.75 -27.80
N ALA A 109 -9.06 -9.63 -26.89
CA ALA A 109 -8.11 -8.51 -26.85
C ALA A 109 -7.08 -8.59 -27.99
N LEU A 110 -6.56 -9.79 -28.28
CA LEU A 110 -5.68 -10.07 -29.43
C LEU A 110 -6.39 -9.78 -30.76
N LEU A 111 -7.61 -10.27 -30.94
CA LEU A 111 -8.42 -9.99 -32.14
C LEU A 111 -8.69 -8.50 -32.34
N ARG A 112 -8.73 -7.71 -31.26
CA ARG A 112 -8.89 -6.25 -31.29
C ARG A 112 -7.55 -5.50 -31.38
N GLY A 113 -6.42 -6.20 -31.46
CA GLY A 113 -5.09 -5.59 -31.46
C GLY A 113 -4.73 -4.84 -30.17
N LYS A 114 -5.49 -5.06 -29.07
CA LYS A 114 -5.24 -4.40 -27.77
C LYS A 114 -4.10 -5.03 -26.99
N VAL A 115 -3.77 -6.28 -27.32
CA VAL A 115 -2.62 -6.99 -26.80
C VAL A 115 -1.80 -7.41 -28.01
N THR A 116 -0.49 -7.18 -27.97
CA THR A 116 0.44 -7.69 -28.99
C THR A 116 1.31 -8.77 -28.36
N PRO A 117 1.57 -9.90 -29.04
CA PRO A 117 2.43 -10.95 -28.50
C PRO A 117 3.82 -10.43 -28.10
N MET A 118 4.35 -9.47 -28.88
CA MET A 118 5.66 -8.85 -28.61
C MET A 118 5.64 -7.94 -27.37
N GLY A 119 4.59 -7.12 -27.20
CA GLY A 119 4.43 -6.29 -26.00
C GLY A 119 4.16 -7.11 -24.75
N ALA A 120 3.45 -8.23 -24.90
CA ALA A 120 3.22 -9.19 -23.83
C ALA A 120 4.45 -10.03 -23.47
N LEU A 121 5.56 -9.94 -24.23
CA LEU A 121 6.84 -10.60 -23.96
C LEU A 121 7.95 -9.62 -23.58
N LYS A 122 7.83 -8.35 -23.98
CA LYS A 122 8.81 -7.30 -23.69
C LYS A 122 8.47 -6.60 -22.36
N ALA A 123 9.01 -7.15 -21.28
CA ALA A 123 9.01 -6.54 -19.97
C ALA A 123 9.68 -5.15 -19.97
N HIS A 124 9.01 -4.15 -19.39
CA HIS A 124 9.60 -2.85 -19.07
C HIS A 124 10.28 -2.93 -17.70
N LYS A 125 11.56 -3.28 -17.70
CA LYS A 125 12.38 -3.37 -16.49
C LYS A 125 13.01 -2.01 -16.17
N LEU A 126 13.07 -1.65 -14.89
CA LEU A 126 13.90 -0.56 -14.39
C LEU A 126 15.39 -0.81 -14.69
N SER A 127 16.16 0.27 -14.79
CA SER A 127 17.63 0.19 -14.84
C SER A 127 18.16 -0.39 -13.52
N ASP A 128 19.36 -0.98 -13.54
CA ASP A 128 19.91 -1.57 -12.31
C ASP A 128 20.24 -0.49 -11.24
N GLU A 129 20.54 0.74 -11.67
CA GLU A 129 20.71 1.88 -10.75
C GLU A 129 19.39 2.25 -10.07
N ASP A 130 18.31 2.42 -10.85
CA ASP A 130 16.97 2.76 -10.34
C ASP A 130 16.41 1.65 -9.45
N LEU A 131 16.63 0.39 -9.84
CA LEU A 131 16.26 -0.78 -9.04
C LEU A 131 16.95 -0.74 -7.67
N GLY A 132 18.24 -0.39 -7.63
CA GLY A 132 18.95 -0.19 -6.37
C GLY A 132 18.34 0.93 -5.51
N GLN A 133 17.77 1.98 -6.11
CA GLN A 133 17.06 3.02 -5.35
C GLN A 133 15.76 2.49 -4.75
N VAL A 134 14.98 1.75 -5.55
CA VAL A 134 13.74 1.11 -5.09
C VAL A 134 14.02 0.14 -3.94
N GLN A 135 15.04 -0.71 -4.07
CA GLN A 135 15.44 -1.64 -3.02
C GLN A 135 15.80 -0.93 -1.72
N ARG A 136 16.54 0.20 -1.79
CA ARG A 136 16.82 1.00 -0.60
C ARG A 136 15.56 1.52 0.09
N ILE A 137 14.52 1.88 -0.67
CA ILE A 137 13.23 2.31 -0.09
C ILE A 137 12.61 1.14 0.67
N PHE A 138 12.54 -0.05 0.06
CA PHE A 138 12.06 -1.25 0.75
C PHE A 138 12.87 -1.53 2.01
N ASP A 139 14.19 -1.56 1.93
CA ASP A 139 15.05 -1.85 3.09
C ASP A 139 14.88 -0.82 4.21
N THR A 140 14.70 0.46 3.88
CA THR A 140 14.50 1.54 4.87
C THR A 140 13.15 1.46 5.56
N VAL A 141 12.08 1.14 4.82
CA VAL A 141 10.71 1.06 5.34
C VAL A 141 10.50 -0.26 6.08
N GLU A 142 11.03 -1.35 5.53
CA GLU A 142 10.76 -2.71 6.00
C GLU A 142 11.80 -3.27 6.95
N GLY A 143 13.02 -2.72 6.98
CA GLY A 143 14.07 -3.07 7.94
C GLY A 143 13.79 -2.59 9.38
N ARG A 144 12.67 -1.88 9.57
CA ARG A 144 11.98 -1.60 10.84
C ARG A 144 11.75 -2.87 11.66
N ASP A 145 12.28 -2.98 12.89
CA ASP A 145 11.75 -3.95 13.86
C ASP A 145 10.25 -3.74 14.05
N GLU A 146 9.50 -4.79 14.41
CA GLU A 146 8.04 -4.76 14.51
C GLU A 146 7.53 -3.63 15.42
N ASP A 147 8.23 -3.40 16.54
CA ASP A 147 7.91 -2.36 17.53
C ASP A 147 8.25 -0.92 17.06
N GLU A 148 9.09 -0.77 16.03
CA GLU A 148 9.52 0.52 15.47
C GLU A 148 8.91 0.81 14.10
N ARG A 149 8.01 -0.07 13.64
CA ARG A 149 7.39 0.03 12.32
C ARG A 149 6.48 1.24 12.26
N TYR A 150 6.63 2.04 11.20
CA TYR A 150 5.68 3.12 10.95
C TYR A 150 4.35 2.56 10.48
N GLU A 151 3.35 2.53 11.37
CA GLU A 151 1.96 2.32 11.00
C GLU A 151 1.37 3.61 10.40
N LEU A 152 1.77 3.93 9.17
CA LEU A 152 1.17 5.05 8.46
C LEU A 152 -0.25 4.66 8.03
N ASN A 153 -1.24 5.19 8.75
CA ASN A 153 -2.62 5.25 8.28
C ASN A 153 -2.68 6.30 7.16
N LEU A 154 -2.17 5.93 5.97
CA LEU A 154 -2.16 6.76 4.77
C LEU A 154 -3.61 6.99 4.27
N TYR A 155 -4.34 7.83 4.97
CA TYR A 155 -5.11 8.83 4.25
C TYR A 155 -4.09 9.90 3.90
N ILE A 156 -3.88 10.17 2.61
CA ILE A 156 -3.11 11.34 2.19
C ILE A 156 -3.91 12.54 2.73
N SER A 157 -3.53 13.04 3.90
CA SER A 157 -4.17 14.19 4.53
C SER A 157 -3.57 15.45 3.91
N GLY A 158 -3.96 15.73 2.67
CA GLY A 158 -3.52 16.89 1.91
C GLY A 158 -3.68 16.64 0.42
N TYR A 159 -4.04 17.68 -0.32
CA TYR A 159 -3.80 17.72 -1.76
C TYR A 159 -2.34 18.18 -1.98
N ASP A 160 -1.72 17.82 -3.10
CA ASP A 160 -0.35 18.29 -3.40
C ASP A 160 -0.24 19.83 -3.31
N GLU A 161 -1.35 20.53 -3.59
CA GLU A 161 -1.54 21.98 -3.43
C GLU A 161 -1.30 22.49 -1.99
N ASP A 162 -1.57 21.66 -0.98
CA ASP A 162 -1.34 21.98 0.44
C ASP A 162 0.14 21.82 0.84
N LEU A 163 0.94 21.13 0.02
CA LEU A 163 2.37 20.88 0.23
C LEU A 163 3.28 21.88 -0.51
N GLU A 164 2.73 22.67 -1.44
CA GLU A 164 3.48 23.67 -2.24
C GLU A 164 4.04 24.85 -1.41
N GLY A 165 3.78 24.91 -0.10
CA GLY A 165 4.35 25.90 0.83
C GLY A 165 5.30 25.33 1.89
N ALA A 166 5.46 24.01 1.96
CA ALA A 166 6.33 23.35 2.93
C ALA A 166 7.69 23.04 2.29
N GLU A 167 8.47 24.09 1.98
CA GLU A 167 9.89 23.91 1.70
C GLU A 167 10.54 23.29 2.95
N GLY A 168 10.86 22.00 2.87
CA GLY A 168 11.62 21.33 3.91
C GLY A 168 12.93 22.07 4.16
N PRO A 169 13.39 22.22 5.42
CA PRO A 169 14.62 22.94 5.68
C PRO A 169 15.79 22.23 4.99
N PRO A 170 16.73 22.96 4.37
CA PRO A 170 17.89 22.35 3.74
C PRO A 170 18.72 21.61 4.80
N PRO A 171 19.41 20.52 4.42
CA PRO A 171 20.22 19.77 5.35
C PRO A 171 21.42 20.63 5.74
N ASP A 172 21.76 20.58 7.04
CA ASP A 172 22.93 21.18 7.68
C ASP A 172 22.78 22.61 8.22
N ALA A 173 22.41 22.72 9.50
CA ALA A 173 23.14 23.55 10.46
C ALA A 173 22.65 23.26 11.90
N ALA A 174 23.45 22.52 12.64
CA ALA A 174 23.37 22.52 14.09
C ALA A 174 23.83 23.88 14.65
N THR A 175 23.25 24.21 15.82
CA THR A 175 23.75 25.12 16.88
C THR A 175 23.31 26.59 16.91
N ALA A 176 22.96 26.98 18.15
CA ALA A 176 23.02 28.31 18.79
C ALA A 176 21.80 29.26 18.71
N GLY A 177 20.94 29.18 19.74
CA GLY A 177 20.81 30.21 20.78
C GLY A 177 20.27 31.61 20.46
N ALA A 178 19.19 31.96 21.20
CA ALA A 178 18.87 33.27 21.83
C ALA A 178 17.88 34.27 21.16
N GLN A 179 16.74 34.42 21.86
CA GLN A 179 16.08 35.65 22.36
C GLN A 179 15.16 36.55 21.49
N GLY A 180 13.99 36.85 22.09
CA GLY A 180 13.16 38.08 21.96
C GLY A 180 12.00 37.98 20.97
N GLY A 181 10.71 37.89 21.36
CA GLY A 181 9.82 39.00 21.78
C GLY A 181 9.17 39.65 20.54
N ASP A 182 7.87 39.95 20.39
CA ASP A 182 6.71 40.12 21.28
C ASP A 182 5.45 40.30 20.37
N GLY A 183 4.25 40.04 20.90
CA GLY A 183 3.01 40.75 20.51
C GLY A 183 2.04 40.16 19.46
N GLY A 184 0.85 39.72 19.91
CA GLY A 184 -0.41 39.85 19.16
C GLY A 184 -1.41 38.67 19.16
N THR A 185 -2.32 38.61 20.13
CA THR A 185 -3.44 37.65 20.33
C THR A 185 -4.78 38.17 19.73
N PRO A 186 -5.97 37.53 19.93
CA PRO A 186 -6.57 36.24 19.50
C PRO A 186 -7.74 36.47 18.48
N GLY A 187 -8.43 35.53 17.85
CA GLY A 187 -8.50 34.07 17.92
C GLY A 187 -9.67 33.56 17.05
N ALA A 188 -9.54 32.34 16.55
CA ALA A 188 -10.61 31.42 16.22
C ALA A 188 -9.99 30.02 16.36
N GLU A 189 -10.16 29.40 17.52
CA GLU A 189 -9.54 28.12 17.86
C GLU A 189 -10.11 27.00 16.97
N ALA A 190 -9.30 26.54 16.01
CA ALA A 190 -9.40 25.20 15.48
C ALA A 190 -8.78 24.25 16.51
N GLY A 191 -9.55 23.23 16.92
CA GLY A 191 -9.15 22.30 17.98
C GLY A 191 -7.79 21.65 17.71
N GLN A 192 -6.90 21.74 18.69
CA GLN A 192 -5.57 21.13 18.65
C GLN A 192 -5.64 19.60 18.68
N PRO A 193 -4.85 18.90 17.85
CA PRO A 193 -4.64 17.47 17.97
C PRO A 193 -3.52 17.17 18.99
N GLY A 194 -3.78 16.23 19.91
CA GLY A 194 -2.75 15.54 20.69
C GLY A 194 -2.47 16.11 22.08
N GLN A 195 -3.26 15.69 23.07
CA GLN A 195 -2.77 15.53 24.44
C GLN A 195 -2.83 14.05 24.82
N SER A 196 -1.70 13.52 25.27
CA SER A 196 -1.58 12.18 25.85
C SER A 196 -2.50 12.01 27.06
N PRO A 197 -3.08 10.82 27.30
CA PRO A 197 -4.04 10.65 28.40
C PRO A 197 -3.29 10.57 29.73
N GLU A 198 -3.30 11.66 30.51
CA GLU A 198 -3.05 11.59 31.94
C GLU A 198 -4.36 11.32 32.69
N GLY A 199 -4.37 10.27 33.51
CA GLY A 199 -5.26 10.14 34.67
C GLY A 199 -6.68 9.63 34.40
N SER A 200 -6.85 8.30 34.43
CA SER A 200 -8.15 7.65 34.58
C SER A 200 -8.72 7.88 36.00
N PRO A 201 -9.92 8.45 36.19
CA PRO A 201 -10.64 8.32 37.44
C PRO A 201 -11.55 7.08 37.38
N SER A 202 -11.31 6.18 38.32
CA SER A 202 -12.12 5.00 38.60
C SER A 202 -13.58 5.36 38.83
N ARG A 203 -14.49 4.62 38.18
CA ARG A 203 -15.79 4.21 38.72
C ARG A 203 -16.36 3.03 37.94
#